data_AF-A0A859QEJ3-F1
#
_entry.id   AF-A0A859QEJ3-F1
#
_cell.length_a   1.000
_cell.length_b   1.000
_cell.length_c   1.000
_cell.angle_alpha   90.00
_cell.angle_beta   90.00
_cell.angle_gamma   90.00
#
_symmetry.space_group_name_H-M   'P 1'
#
loop_
_entity.id
_entity.type
_entity.pdbx_description
1 polymer ?
#
loop_
_entity_poly.entity_id
_entity_poly.type
_entity_poly.pdbx_seq_one_letter_code
_entity_poly.pdbx_strand_id
1 'polypeptide(L)' 'MNLVDLILTVCMLANPTNCRTEHLYFEARGTLFQCMMLAPAEIAKWSESHPTLKIVRWKCAFPDKGRET' A
#
# COMPACT_ATOMS: atom_id res chain seq x y z
N MET A 1 3.84 -19.10 4.78
CA MET A 1 4.52 -17.90 4.23
C MET A 1 3.90 -16.70 4.93
N ASN A 2 4.68 -15.84 5.58
CA ASN A 2 4.12 -14.65 6.20
C ASN A 2 3.78 -13.65 5.10
N LEU A 3 2.48 -13.39 4.92
CA LEU A 3 2.00 -12.33 4.04
C LEU A 3 2.29 -10.98 4.72
N VAL A 4 2.74 -9.99 3.96
CA VAL A 4 2.94 -8.62 4.42
C VAL A 4 2.17 -7.72 3.47
N ASP A 5 1.43 -6.77 4.01
CA ASP A 5 0.56 -5.87 3.28
C ASP A 5 1.18 -4.47 3.22
N LEU A 6 1.21 -3.89 2.03
CA LEU A 6 1.60 -2.49 1.83
C LEU A 6 0.32 -1.65 1.74
N ILE A 7 0.05 -0.97 2.84
CA ILE A 7 -1.18 -0.20 3.02
C ILE A 7 -0.90 1.26 2.67
N LEU A 8 -1.59 1.75 1.64
CA LEU A 8 -1.51 3.14 1.20
C LEU A 8 -2.76 3.90 1.66
N THR A 9 -2.57 5.14 2.09
CA THR A 9 -3.65 6.13 2.20
C THR A 9 -3.50 7.06 1.01
N VAL A 10 -4.52 7.10 0.18
CA VAL A 10 -4.54 7.90 -1.04
C VAL A 10 -5.73 8.83 -1.04
N CYS A 11 -5.57 10.03 -1.58
CA CYS A 11 -6.64 11.02 -1.72
C CYS A 11 -6.79 11.41 -3.18
N MET A 12 -8.00 11.74 -3.63
CA MET A 12 -8.22 12.25 -4.98
C MET A 12 -7.58 13.63 -5.15
N LEU A 13 -6.87 13.84 -6.26
CA LEU A 13 -6.28 15.14 -6.58
C LEU A 13 -7.35 16.22 -6.77
N ALA A 14 -8.48 15.86 -7.41
CA ALA A 14 -9.60 16.76 -7.62
C ALA A 14 -10.39 17.08 -6.33
N ASN A 15 -10.31 16.22 -5.32
CA ASN A 15 -10.95 16.44 -4.03
C ASN A 15 -10.09 15.86 -2.88
N PRO A 16 -9.19 16.67 -2.30
CA PRO A 16 -8.26 16.24 -1.25
C PRO A 16 -8.92 15.75 0.04
N THR A 17 -10.23 16.00 0.24
CA THR A 17 -10.98 15.48 1.40
C THR A 17 -11.44 14.03 1.20
N ASN A 18 -11.47 13.55 -0.05
CA ASN A 18 -11.86 12.19 -0.36
C ASN A 18 -10.62 11.30 -0.38
N CYS A 19 -10.36 10.66 0.76
CA CYS A 19 -9.26 9.74 0.96
C CYS A 19 -9.76 8.32 1.22
N ARG A 20 -9.02 7.33 0.74
CA ARG A 20 -9.29 5.91 0.95
C ARG A 20 -8.01 5.13 1.19
N THR A 21 -8.19 3.93 1.72
CA THR A 21 -7.10 2.99 1.94
C THR A 21 -7.01 2.01 0.79
N GLU A 22 -5.83 1.87 0.21
CA GLU A 22 -5.50 0.89 -0.82
C GLU A 22 -4.54 -0.14 -0.24
N HIS A 23 -4.78 -1.41 -0.56
CA HIS A 23 -3.96 -2.52 -0.11
C HIS A 23 -3.22 -3.09 -1.31
N LEU A 24 -1.92 -2.86 -1.37
CA LEU A 24 -1.08 -3.49 -2.36
C LEU A 24 -0.65 -4.84 -1.79
N TYR A 25 -1.26 -5.90 -2.31
CA TYR A 25 -0.84 -7.28 -2.07
C TYR A 25 0.51 -7.52 -2.75
N PHE A 26 1.56 -7.00 -2.13
CA PHE A 26 2.91 -7.28 -2.49
C PHE A 26 3.35 -8.50 -1.67
N GLU A 27 3.56 -9.64 -2.34
CA GLU A 27 4.15 -10.82 -1.72
C GLU A 27 5.63 -10.56 -1.37
N ALA A 28 5.91 -9.61 -0.48
CA ALA A 28 7.19 -9.54 0.21
C ALA A 28 7.32 -10.85 0.97
N ARG A 29 8.15 -11.75 0.45
CA ARG A 29 8.43 -13.08 1.00
C ARG A 29 9.04 -12.98 2.41
N GLY A 30 8.23 -12.66 3.42
CA GLY A 30 8.46 -13.11 4.79
C GLY A 30 8.79 -12.06 5.86
N THR A 31 9.00 -10.77 5.57
CA THR A 31 9.28 -9.77 6.65
C THR A 31 8.81 -8.34 6.38
N LEU A 32 8.53 -7.58 7.44
CA LEU A 32 8.23 -6.14 7.37
C LEU A 32 9.42 -5.31 6.83
N PHE A 33 10.65 -5.70 7.18
CA PHE A 33 11.85 -5.01 6.73
C PHE A 33 11.97 -5.04 5.20
N GLN A 34 11.74 -6.21 4.61
CA GLN A 34 11.77 -6.36 3.16
C GLN A 34 10.66 -5.56 2.48
N CYS A 35 9.45 -5.51 3.05
CA CYS A 35 8.39 -4.63 2.56
C CYS A 35 8.83 -3.16 2.59
N MET A 36 9.42 -2.69 3.69
CA MET A 36 9.89 -1.30 3.80
C MET A 36 10.93 -0.92 2.73
N MET A 37 11.82 -1.84 2.38
CA MET A 37 12.85 -1.62 1.35
C MET A 37 12.26 -1.58 -0.06
N LEU A 38 11.23 -2.38 -0.34
CA LEU A 38 10.63 -2.50 -1.67
C LEU A 38 9.45 -1.54 -1.90
N ALA A 39 8.82 -1.07 -0.82
CA ALA A 39 7.63 -0.22 -0.86
C ALA A 39 7.79 1.04 -1.73
N PRO A 40 8.90 1.82 -1.69
CA PRO A 40 9.03 3.01 -2.52
C PRO A 40 8.91 2.73 -4.02
N ALA A 41 9.51 1.63 -4.51
CA ALA A 41 9.46 1.25 -5.92
C ALA A 41 8.05 0.79 -6.33
N GLU A 42 7.39 -0.01 -5.49
CA GLU A 42 6.02 -0.47 -5.74
C GLU A 42 5.01 0.69 -5.69
N ILE A 43 5.19 1.65 -4.77
CA ILE A 43 4.37 2.86 -4.71
C ILE A 43 4.52 3.68 -5.99
N ALA A 44 5.75 3.86 -6.48
CA ALA A 44 6.00 4.61 -7.71
C ALA A 44 5.28 3.95 -8.90
N LYS A 45 5.46 2.64 -9.08
CA LYS A 45 4.79 1.85 -10.13
C LYS A 45 3.27 1.92 -10.03
N TRP A 46 2.72 1.81 -8.81
CA TRP A 46 1.28 1.92 -8.61
C TRP A 46 0.76 3.32 -8.94
N SER A 47 1.50 4.36 -8.59
CA SER A 47 1.15 5.76 -8.86
C SER A 47 1.04 6.07 -10.36
N GLU A 48 1.85 5.42 -11.20
CA GLU A 48 1.77 5.57 -12.66
C GLU A 48 0.42 5.13 -13.22
N SER A 49 -0.19 4.10 -12.62
CA SER A 49 -1.52 3.61 -13.00
C SER A 49 -2.67 4.41 -12.39
N HIS A 50 -2.39 5.29 -11.43
CA HIS A 50 -3.39 6.05 -10.67
C HIS A 50 -3.09 7.56 -10.66
N PRO A 51 -3.03 8.22 -11.84
CA PRO A 51 -2.58 9.62 -11.94
C PRO A 51 -3.52 10.62 -11.26
N THR A 52 -4.77 10.24 -10.97
CA THR A 52 -5.76 11.08 -10.29
C THR A 52 -5.69 10.98 -8.76
N LEU A 53 -4.86 10.08 -8.23
CA LEU A 53 -4.71 9.83 -6.81
C LEU A 53 -3.36 10.32 -6.31
N LYS A 54 -3.33 10.81 -5.07
CA LYS A 54 -2.12 11.22 -4.37
C LYS A 54 -1.93 10.34 -3.15
N ILE A 55 -0.76 9.70 -3.04
CA ILE A 55 -0.37 9.00 -1.80
C ILE A 55 -0.04 10.05 -0.73
N VAL A 56 -0.70 9.98 0.42
CA VAL A 56 -0.47 10.87 1.56
C VAL A 56 0.20 10.17 2.74
N ARG A 57 0.05 8.84 2.83
CA ARG A 57 0.68 8.01 3.86
C ARG A 57 0.81 6.58 3.36
N TRP A 58 1.80 5.87 3.85
CA TRP A 58 1.92 4.43 3.63
C TRP A 58 2.52 3.74 4.85
N LYS A 59 2.26 2.43 4.98
CA LYS A 59 2.84 1.57 6.01
C LYS A 59 2.89 0.12 5.54
N CYS A 60 3.91 -0.61 5.97
CA CYS A 60 3.94 -2.06 5.91
C CYS A 60 3.34 -2.63 7.19
N ALA A 61 2.43 -3.59 7.07
CA ALA A 61 1.83 -4.29 8.19
C ALA A 61 1.63 -5.77 7.86
N PHE A 62 1.58 -6.63 8.88
CA PHE A 62 1.05 -7.97 8.66
C PHE A 62 -0.47 -7.87 8.44
N PRO A 63 -1.06 -8.71 7.57
CA PRO A 63 -2.50 -8.72 7.39
C PRO A 63 -3.15 -9.01 8.74
N ASP A 64 -4.16 -8.22 9.08
CA ASP A 64 -4.93 -8.46 10.28
C ASP A 64 -5.65 -9.80 10.13
N LYS A 65 -5.76 -10.58 11.21
CA LYS A 65 -6.29 -11.97 11.23
C LYS A 65 -7.75 -12.11 10.75
N GLY A 66 -8.38 -11.03 10.27
CA GLY A 66 -9.74 -11.01 9.70
C GLY A 66 -9.81 -11.09 8.17
N ARG A 67 -8.68 -11.25 7.45
CA ARG A 67 -8.66 -11.47 5.98
C ARG A 67 -8.19 -12.88 5.59
N GLU A 68 -8.50 -13.87 6.42
CA GLU A 68 -8.42 -15.28 6.04
C GLU A 68 -9.81 -15.75 5.57
N THR A 69 -10.24 -15.34 4.37
CA THR A 69 -11.39 -15.94 3.67
C THR A 69 -11.13 -15.96 2.18
#